data_AF-D5C0A7-F1
#
_entry.id   AF-D5C0A7-F1
#
_cell.length_a   1.000
_cell.length_b   1.000
_cell.length_c   1.000
_cell.angle_alpha   90.00
_cell.angle_beta   90.00
_cell.angle_gamma   90.00
#
_symmetry.space_group_name_H-M   'P 1'
#
loop_
_entity.id
_entity.type
_entity.pdbx_description
1 polymer ?
#
loop_
_entity_poly.entity_id
_entity_poly.type
_entity_poly.pdbx_seq_one_letter_code
_entity_poly.pdbx_strand_id
1 'polypeptide(L)'
;MIPTECKMEDLSALEGQVMTLTANLVFGPGDKNISRRTALNRRLFVRLVDKGLDEYETARRHILAQLAEKQRTPDEMAEQGRVIYMLKFVDHMENCICTVRRILRLLNHLKGNQDGLEFPRIVRRQIDSLADDVVDMRNVVEHMDDEIQKDNIEENESVMIQLLDSQDGVKVAGESLKFSRLGTLLRRLHELSKNMAEWSAESSEKSSA
;
A
#
# COMPACT_ATOMS: atom_id res chain seq x y z
N MET A 1 5.68 -2.59 21.02
CA MET A 1 4.91 -1.58 21.78
C MET A 1 3.40 -1.87 21.63
N ILE A 2 2.60 -1.74 22.69
CA ILE A 2 1.12 -1.85 22.60
C ILE A 2 0.57 -0.45 22.26
N PRO A 3 -0.31 -0.32 21.24
CA PRO A 3 -0.87 0.97 20.87
C PRO A 3 -1.74 1.55 21.98
N THR A 4 -1.76 2.88 22.08
CA THR A 4 -2.67 3.65 22.94
C THR A 4 -3.69 4.44 22.13
N GLU A 5 -3.41 4.67 20.84
CA GLU A 5 -4.31 5.32 19.89
C GLU A 5 -4.05 4.77 18.47
N CYS A 6 -4.96 5.06 17.54
CA CYS A 6 -4.79 4.70 16.13
C CYS A 6 -4.57 5.98 15.31
N LYS A 7 -3.34 6.20 14.86
CA LYS A 7 -2.98 7.34 14.00
C LYS A 7 -2.98 7.00 12.50
N MET A 8 -3.32 5.76 12.15
CA MET A 8 -3.55 5.40 10.76
C MET A 8 -4.82 6.11 10.28
N GLU A 9 -4.66 6.88 9.21
CA GLU A 9 -5.80 7.53 8.55
C GLU A 9 -6.75 6.47 7.99
N ASP A 10 -8.04 6.77 7.99
CA ASP A 10 -9.07 5.91 7.42
C ASP A 10 -9.17 6.10 5.90
N LEU A 11 -8.87 5.05 5.13
CA LEU A 11 -8.97 5.01 3.67
C LEU A 11 -10.17 4.20 3.18
N SER A 12 -11.06 3.74 4.07
CA SER A 12 -12.20 2.87 3.71
C SER A 12 -13.19 3.51 2.73
N ALA A 13 -13.18 4.84 2.61
CA ALA A 13 -13.97 5.58 1.62
C ALA A 13 -13.41 5.48 0.18
N LEU A 14 -12.20 4.96 -0.01
CA LEU A 14 -11.61 4.76 -1.33
C LEU A 14 -12.12 3.45 -1.94
N GLU A 15 -13.06 3.56 -2.88
CA GLU A 15 -13.64 2.41 -3.55
C GLU A 15 -12.61 1.66 -4.42
N GLY A 16 -12.62 0.33 -4.39
CA GLY A 16 -11.78 -0.50 -5.25
C GLY A 16 -12.13 -0.33 -6.74
N GLN A 17 -11.11 -0.35 -7.59
CA GLN A 17 -11.21 -0.05 -9.03
C GLN A 17 -11.26 -1.31 -9.92
N VAL A 18 -11.08 -2.51 -9.37
CA VAL A 18 -11.15 -3.78 -10.13
C VAL A 18 -12.51 -3.98 -10.79
N MET A 19 -13.62 -3.59 -10.15
CA MET A 19 -14.95 -3.72 -10.74
C MET A 19 -15.14 -2.76 -11.93
N THR A 20 -14.70 -1.50 -11.79
CA THR A 20 -14.68 -0.51 -12.87
C THR A 20 -13.86 -0.99 -14.06
N LEU A 21 -12.66 -1.50 -13.81
CA LEU A 21 -11.80 -2.08 -14.82
C LEU A 21 -12.48 -3.27 -15.52
N THR A 22 -13.11 -4.17 -14.76
CA THR A 22 -13.81 -5.34 -15.31
C THR A 22 -14.97 -4.90 -16.21
N ALA A 23 -15.76 -3.92 -15.78
CA ALA A 23 -16.84 -3.37 -16.58
C ALA A 23 -16.31 -2.76 -17.90
N ASN A 24 -15.20 -2.01 -17.86
CA ASN A 24 -14.58 -1.45 -19.06
C ASN A 24 -14.05 -2.54 -20.01
N LEU A 25 -13.46 -3.62 -19.48
CA LEU A 25 -12.97 -4.75 -20.28
C LEU A 25 -14.08 -5.55 -20.96
N VAL A 26 -15.24 -5.69 -20.32
CA VAL A 26 -16.37 -6.50 -20.83
C VAL A 26 -17.31 -5.69 -21.71
N PHE A 27 -17.65 -4.47 -21.28
CA PHE A 27 -18.69 -3.64 -21.92
C PHE A 27 -18.13 -2.40 -22.62
N GLY A 28 -16.89 -2.02 -22.34
CA GLY A 28 -16.23 -0.84 -22.90
C GLY A 28 -15.27 -1.15 -24.05
N PRO A 29 -14.49 -0.15 -24.49
CA PRO A 29 -13.43 -0.34 -25.48
C PRO A 29 -12.26 -1.16 -24.95
N GLY A 30 -12.17 -1.37 -23.62
CA GLY A 30 -11.24 -2.31 -22.99
C GLY A 30 -9.78 -1.90 -23.17
N ASP A 31 -8.99 -2.79 -23.77
CA ASP A 31 -7.56 -2.59 -24.07
C ASP A 31 -7.31 -2.41 -25.58
N LYS A 32 -8.31 -1.93 -26.33
CA LYS A 32 -8.11 -1.56 -27.74
C LYS A 32 -7.02 -0.48 -27.83
N ASN A 33 -6.14 -0.61 -28.81
CA ASN A 33 -5.06 0.34 -29.13
C ASN A 33 -3.88 0.43 -28.14
N ILE A 34 -3.74 -0.52 -27.20
CA ILE A 34 -2.51 -0.67 -26.41
C ILE A 34 -1.88 -2.05 -26.62
N SER A 35 -0.57 -2.16 -26.41
CA SER A 35 0.10 -3.46 -26.51
C SER A 35 -0.41 -4.42 -25.41
N ARG A 36 -0.40 -5.72 -25.70
CA ARG A 36 -0.76 -6.77 -24.73
C ARG A 36 0.00 -6.64 -23.41
N ARG A 37 1.28 -6.25 -23.47
CA ARG A 37 2.10 -6.07 -22.27
C ARG A 37 1.61 -4.89 -21.43
N THR A 38 1.33 -3.75 -22.06
CA THR A 38 0.78 -2.57 -21.38
C THR A 38 -0.58 -2.88 -20.76
N ALA A 39 -1.46 -3.56 -21.50
CA ALA A 39 -2.76 -4.03 -21.00
C ALA A 39 -2.64 -4.88 -19.74
N LEU A 40 -1.76 -5.89 -19.74
CA LEU A 40 -1.55 -6.76 -18.58
C LEU A 40 -0.99 -5.98 -17.38
N ASN A 41 -0.02 -5.09 -17.61
CA ASN A 41 0.56 -4.27 -16.55
C ASN A 41 -0.45 -3.28 -15.95
N ARG A 42 -1.33 -2.68 -16.78
CA ARG A 42 -2.44 -1.82 -16.35
C ARG A 42 -3.38 -2.59 -15.42
N ARG A 43 -3.85 -3.77 -15.85
CA ARG A 43 -4.77 -4.60 -15.05
C ARG A 43 -4.13 -5.01 -13.72
N LEU A 44 -2.86 -5.39 -13.75
CA LEU A 44 -2.10 -5.76 -12.55
C LEU A 44 -1.90 -4.57 -11.62
N PHE A 45 -1.61 -3.38 -12.15
CA PHE A 45 -1.49 -2.15 -11.37
C PHE A 45 -2.78 -1.85 -10.60
N VAL A 46 -3.93 -1.83 -11.30
CA VAL A 46 -5.24 -1.57 -10.68
C VAL A 46 -5.53 -2.57 -9.56
N ARG A 47 -5.35 -3.87 -9.83
CA ARG A 47 -5.55 -4.92 -8.82
C ARG A 47 -4.64 -4.75 -7.60
N LEU A 48 -3.37 -4.39 -7.80
CA LEU A 48 -2.43 -4.24 -6.70
C LEU A 48 -2.72 -3.00 -5.86
N VAL A 49 -3.21 -1.91 -6.46
CA VAL A 49 -3.66 -0.74 -5.70
C VAL A 49 -4.82 -1.10 -4.77
N ASP A 50 -5.83 -1.80 -5.27
CA ASP A 50 -6.94 -2.28 -4.45
C ASP A 50 -6.45 -3.19 -3.31
N LYS A 51 -5.52 -4.12 -3.62
CA LYS A 51 -4.88 -4.96 -2.59
C LYS A 51 -4.16 -4.11 -1.55
N GLY A 52 -3.36 -3.13 -1.97
CA GLY A 52 -2.58 -2.28 -1.06
C GLY A 52 -3.47 -1.51 -0.08
N LEU A 53 -4.63 -1.03 -0.54
CA LEU A 53 -5.64 -0.39 0.29
C LEU A 53 -6.27 -1.37 1.29
N ASP A 54 -6.63 -2.57 0.86
CA ASP A 54 -7.21 -3.60 1.73
C ASP A 54 -6.24 -4.04 2.83
N GLU A 55 -4.96 -4.26 2.50
CA GLU A 55 -3.92 -4.60 3.47
C GLU A 55 -3.70 -3.47 4.48
N TYR A 56 -3.68 -2.21 4.01
CA TYR A 56 -3.55 -1.03 4.87
C TYR A 56 -4.74 -0.92 5.86
N GLU A 57 -5.99 -1.03 5.36
CA GLU A 57 -7.18 -0.96 6.20
C GLU A 57 -7.30 -2.16 7.15
N THR A 58 -6.84 -3.33 6.73
CA THR A 58 -6.79 -4.52 7.59
C THR A 58 -5.79 -4.35 8.72
N ALA A 59 -4.60 -3.81 8.43
CA ALA A 59 -3.63 -3.44 9.47
C ALA A 59 -4.24 -2.41 10.44
N ARG A 60 -4.91 -1.37 9.92
CA ARG A 60 -5.61 -0.37 10.74
C ARG A 60 -6.65 -1.00 11.66
N ARG A 61 -7.48 -1.93 11.15
CA ARG A 61 -8.47 -2.67 11.94
C ARG A 61 -7.82 -3.47 13.06
N HIS A 62 -6.62 -4.02 12.86
CA HIS A 62 -5.90 -4.72 13.92
C HIS A 62 -5.37 -3.80 15.02
N ILE A 63 -4.95 -2.57 14.70
CA ILE A 63 -4.65 -1.57 15.74
C ILE A 63 -5.91 -1.27 16.56
N LEU A 64 -7.04 -1.01 15.88
CA LEU A 64 -8.32 -0.73 16.56
C LEU A 64 -8.78 -1.90 17.42
N ALA A 65 -8.65 -3.14 16.93
CA ALA A 65 -8.96 -4.34 17.68
C ALA A 65 -8.04 -4.51 18.91
N GLN A 66 -6.75 -4.17 18.79
CA GLN A 66 -5.83 -4.19 19.93
C GLN A 66 -6.20 -3.15 21.00
N LEU A 67 -6.68 -1.98 20.59
CA LEU A 67 -7.17 -0.95 21.50
C LEU A 67 -8.44 -1.39 22.23
N ALA A 68 -9.37 -2.05 21.53
CA ALA A 68 -10.55 -2.63 22.13
C ALA A 68 -10.20 -3.77 23.10
N GLU A 69 -9.26 -4.65 22.72
CA GLU A 69 -8.77 -5.74 23.58
C GLU A 69 -8.21 -5.22 24.91
N LYS A 70 -7.52 -4.08 24.89
CA LYS A 70 -6.97 -3.44 26.09
C LYS A 70 -8.06 -3.00 27.08
N GLN A 71 -9.28 -2.78 26.62
CA GLN A 71 -10.41 -2.34 27.44
C GLN A 71 -11.24 -3.52 28.00
N ARG A 72 -10.97 -4.76 27.57
CA ARG A 72 -11.68 -5.94 28.08
C ARG A 72 -11.42 -6.16 29.57
N THR A 73 -12.43 -6.68 30.25
CA THR A 73 -12.35 -7.01 31.67
C THR A 73 -11.54 -8.28 31.90
N PRO A 74 -10.97 -8.46 33.11
CA PRO A 74 -10.29 -9.70 33.47
C PRO A 74 -11.16 -10.95 33.31
N ASP A 75 -12.46 -10.86 33.61
CA ASP A 75 -13.39 -11.99 33.52
C ASP A 75 -13.61 -12.41 32.06
N GLU A 76 -13.82 -11.46 31.15
CA GLU A 76 -13.91 -11.73 29.70
C GLU A 76 -12.62 -12.34 29.16
N MET A 77 -11.46 -11.88 29.63
CA MET A 77 -10.16 -12.43 29.23
C MET A 77 -9.94 -13.84 29.78
N ALA A 78 -10.46 -14.15 30.97
CA ALA A 78 -10.36 -15.49 31.56
C ALA A 78 -11.20 -16.52 30.79
N GLU A 79 -12.37 -16.11 30.27
CA GLU A 79 -13.25 -17.01 29.51
C GLU A 79 -12.78 -17.25 28.06
N GLN A 80 -12.42 -16.18 27.33
CA GLN A 80 -12.16 -16.26 25.89
C GLN A 80 -10.67 -16.22 25.53
N GLY A 81 -9.81 -16.01 26.53
CA GLY A 81 -8.39 -15.78 26.32
C GLY A 81 -8.05 -14.37 25.82
N ARG A 82 -6.75 -14.09 25.81
CA ARG A 82 -6.18 -12.85 25.28
C ARG A 82 -5.79 -13.03 23.83
N VAL A 83 -6.14 -12.04 23.01
CA VAL A 83 -5.78 -12.02 21.58
C VAL A 83 -4.75 -10.91 21.34
N ILE A 84 -3.62 -11.26 20.73
CA ILE A 84 -2.56 -10.30 20.38
C ILE A 84 -2.73 -9.91 18.90
N TYR A 85 -3.49 -8.85 18.65
CA TYR A 85 -3.75 -8.36 17.29
C TYR A 85 -2.52 -7.72 16.64
N MET A 86 -1.50 -7.36 17.42
CA MET A 86 -0.27 -6.75 16.90
C MET A 86 0.52 -7.66 15.96
N LEU A 87 0.45 -8.99 16.12
CA LEU A 87 1.11 -9.90 15.18
C LEU A 87 0.45 -9.84 13.80
N LYS A 88 -0.88 -9.84 13.76
CA LYS A 88 -1.64 -9.68 12.52
C LYS A 88 -1.44 -8.30 11.90
N PHE A 89 -1.33 -7.25 12.72
CA PHE A 89 -0.96 -5.93 12.24
C PHE A 89 0.37 -5.95 11.48
N VAL A 90 1.40 -6.60 12.03
CA VAL A 90 2.72 -6.72 11.39
C VAL A 90 2.58 -7.40 10.03
N ASP A 91 1.93 -8.57 9.98
CA ASP A 91 1.75 -9.33 8.73
C ASP A 91 1.07 -8.48 7.64
N HIS A 92 -0.01 -7.78 7.98
CA HIS A 92 -0.75 -6.95 7.02
C HIS A 92 0.02 -5.69 6.62
N MET A 93 0.78 -5.08 7.54
CA MET A 93 1.61 -3.92 7.24
C MET A 93 2.77 -4.27 6.31
N GLU A 94 3.45 -5.39 6.53
CA GLU A 94 4.48 -5.92 5.62
C GLU A 94 3.91 -6.20 4.24
N ASN A 95 2.75 -6.86 4.16
CA ASN A 95 2.05 -7.10 2.91
C ASN A 95 1.67 -5.81 2.19
N CYS A 96 1.22 -4.78 2.93
CA CYS A 96 0.93 -3.46 2.38
C CYS A 96 2.19 -2.83 1.76
N ILE A 97 3.29 -2.73 2.52
CA ILE A 97 4.57 -2.15 2.08
C ILE A 97 5.12 -2.88 0.84
N CYS A 98 5.15 -4.21 0.88
CA CYS A 98 5.54 -5.04 -0.25
C CYS A 98 4.66 -4.82 -1.48
N THR A 99 3.35 -4.70 -1.28
CA THR A 99 2.40 -4.42 -2.36
C THR A 99 2.63 -3.04 -2.96
N VAL A 100 2.79 -2.00 -2.14
CA VAL A 100 3.10 -0.63 -2.59
C VAL A 100 4.39 -0.58 -3.39
N ARG A 101 5.45 -1.26 -2.94
CA ARG A 101 6.69 -1.35 -3.72
C ARG A 101 6.48 -1.94 -5.11
N ARG A 102 5.67 -3.00 -5.22
CA ARG A 102 5.33 -3.63 -6.50
C ARG A 102 4.53 -2.68 -7.40
N ILE A 103 3.59 -1.93 -6.83
CA ILE A 103 2.85 -0.88 -7.55
C ILE A 103 3.82 0.16 -8.13
N LEU A 104 4.77 0.65 -7.31
CA LEU A 104 5.76 1.64 -7.74
C LEU A 104 6.66 1.11 -8.89
N ARG A 105 7.08 -0.16 -8.84
CA ARG A 105 7.83 -0.79 -9.94
C ARG A 105 6.99 -0.85 -11.22
N LEU A 106 5.74 -1.29 -11.13
CA LEU A 106 4.82 -1.34 -12.27
C LEU A 106 4.54 0.02 -12.85
N LEU A 107 4.38 1.04 -12.00
CA LEU A 107 4.19 2.41 -12.45
C LEU A 107 5.38 2.88 -13.29
N ASN A 108 6.62 2.57 -12.88
CA ASN A 108 7.80 2.91 -13.66
C ASN A 108 7.84 2.22 -15.03
N HIS A 109 7.36 0.97 -15.12
CA HIS A 109 7.20 0.30 -16.40
C HIS A 109 6.12 0.94 -17.27
N LEU A 110 4.97 1.30 -16.69
CA LEU A 110 3.87 1.93 -17.42
C LEU A 110 4.22 3.35 -17.90
N LYS A 111 4.95 4.13 -17.08
CA LYS A 111 5.46 5.47 -17.41
C LYS A 111 6.35 5.48 -18.66
N GLY A 112 7.02 4.36 -18.97
CA GLY A 112 7.95 4.23 -20.10
C GLY A 112 7.31 3.77 -21.40
N ASN A 113 6.03 3.38 -21.41
CA ASN A 113 5.36 2.87 -22.60
C ASN A 113 4.81 4.02 -23.45
N GLN A 114 4.91 3.89 -24.79
CA GLN A 114 4.42 4.89 -25.76
C GLN A 114 2.94 4.66 -26.14
N ASP A 115 2.26 3.72 -25.50
CA ASP A 115 0.92 3.25 -25.88
C ASP A 115 -0.22 4.18 -25.39
N GLY A 116 0.02 5.50 -25.30
CA GLY A 116 -1.04 6.50 -24.99
C GLY A 116 -1.53 6.58 -23.55
N LEU A 117 -0.97 5.79 -22.61
CA LEU A 117 -1.25 5.99 -21.18
C LEU A 117 -0.52 7.23 -20.67
N GLU A 118 -1.26 8.32 -20.48
CA GLU A 118 -0.69 9.56 -19.97
C GLU A 118 -0.66 9.62 -18.46
N PHE A 119 0.49 10.08 -17.94
CA PHE A 119 0.70 10.27 -16.52
C PHE A 119 1.00 11.75 -16.24
N PRO A 120 0.13 12.50 -15.54
CA PRO A 120 0.42 13.88 -15.21
C PRO A 120 1.76 14.01 -14.48
N ARG A 121 2.65 14.88 -14.98
CA ARG A 121 4.03 15.04 -14.44
C ARG A 121 4.03 15.40 -12.95
N ILE A 122 3.05 16.19 -12.52
CA ILE A 122 2.89 16.62 -11.13
C ILE A 122 2.62 15.41 -10.22
N VAL A 123 1.66 14.56 -10.60
CA VAL A 123 1.30 13.34 -9.84
C VAL A 123 2.50 12.40 -9.75
N ARG A 124 3.25 12.23 -10.84
CA ARG A 124 4.48 11.42 -10.85
C ARG A 124 5.49 11.90 -9.82
N ARG A 125 5.80 13.20 -9.81
CA ARG A 125 6.75 13.79 -8.86
C ARG A 125 6.30 13.63 -7.40
N GLN A 126 5.00 13.79 -7.15
CA GLN A 126 4.44 13.60 -5.81
C GLN A 126 4.61 12.16 -5.32
N ILE A 127 4.31 11.17 -6.17
CA ILE A 127 4.52 9.76 -5.85
C ILE A 127 5.99 9.47 -5.60
N ASP A 128 6.86 9.94 -6.50
CA ASP A 128 8.30 9.68 -6.40
C ASP A 128 8.87 10.27 -5.08
N SER A 129 8.39 11.45 -4.64
CA SER A 129 8.80 12.07 -3.36
C SER A 129 8.31 11.35 -2.08
N LEU A 130 7.38 10.41 -2.22
CA LEU A 130 6.82 9.60 -1.13
C LEU A 130 7.32 8.14 -1.17
N ALA A 131 8.06 7.77 -2.20
CA ALA A 131 8.39 6.37 -2.49
C ALA A 131 9.59 5.85 -1.70
N ASP A 132 10.59 6.70 -1.43
CA ASP A 132 11.90 6.28 -0.92
C ASP A 132 11.78 5.51 0.40
N ASP A 133 11.12 6.06 1.42
CA ASP A 133 10.91 5.39 2.71
C ASP A 133 10.23 4.01 2.59
N VAL A 134 9.31 3.86 1.63
CA VAL A 134 8.64 2.58 1.37
C VAL A 134 9.57 1.59 0.69
N VAL A 135 10.44 2.06 -0.20
CA VAL A 135 11.46 1.24 -0.86
C VAL A 135 12.44 0.70 0.16
N ASP A 136 12.96 1.57 1.02
CA ASP A 136 13.98 1.24 2.00
C ASP A 136 13.42 0.29 3.06
N MET A 137 12.24 0.61 3.62
CA MET A 137 11.56 -0.28 4.56
C MET A 137 11.25 -1.66 3.94
N ARG A 138 10.78 -1.71 2.68
CA ARG A 138 10.55 -3.00 2.00
C ARG A 138 11.83 -3.79 1.85
N ASN A 139 12.93 -3.14 1.46
CA ASN A 139 14.21 -3.82 1.27
C ASN A 139 14.66 -4.48 2.57
N VAL A 140 14.57 -3.77 3.69
CA VAL A 140 14.90 -4.31 5.02
C VAL A 140 14.00 -5.49 5.39
N VAL A 141 12.68 -5.37 5.21
CA VAL A 141 11.75 -6.47 5.51
C VAL A 141 12.02 -7.72 4.66
N GLU A 142 12.26 -7.56 3.36
CA GLU A 142 12.47 -8.69 2.43
C GLU A 142 13.85 -9.34 2.57
N HIS A 143 14.85 -8.59 3.02
CA HIS A 143 16.25 -9.02 3.12
C HIS A 143 16.77 -8.99 4.56
N MET A 144 15.89 -9.18 5.54
CA MET A 144 16.25 -9.10 6.96
C MET A 144 17.34 -10.12 7.35
N ASP A 145 17.33 -11.30 6.73
CA ASP A 145 18.35 -12.33 6.93
C ASP A 145 19.73 -11.87 6.45
N ASP A 146 19.80 -11.20 5.29
CA ASP A 146 21.03 -10.59 4.78
C ASP A 146 21.52 -9.46 5.70
N GLU A 147 20.62 -8.64 6.24
CA GLU A 147 20.99 -7.56 7.16
C GLU A 147 21.53 -8.09 8.50
N ILE A 148 20.94 -9.18 9.02
CA ILE A 148 21.45 -9.87 10.21
C ILE A 148 22.84 -10.46 9.95
N GLN A 149 23.06 -11.12 8.82
CA GLN A 149 24.36 -11.73 8.50
C GLN A 149 25.50 -10.72 8.32
N LYS A 150 25.17 -9.48 7.97
CA LYS A 150 26.14 -8.38 7.80
C LYS A 150 26.40 -7.58 9.08
N ASP A 151 25.78 -7.96 10.19
CA ASP A 151 25.80 -7.19 11.45
C ASP A 151 25.31 -5.73 11.27
N ASN A 152 24.35 -5.51 10.35
CA ASN A 152 23.76 -4.19 10.09
C ASN A 152 22.63 -3.83 11.06
N ILE A 153 22.20 -4.78 11.91
CA ILE A 153 21.13 -4.59 12.90
C ILE A 153 21.76 -4.38 14.27
N GLU A 154 21.50 -3.23 14.89
CA GLU A 154 22.00 -2.97 16.25
C GLU A 154 21.29 -3.84 17.31
N GLU A 155 21.93 -4.10 18.45
CA GLU A 155 21.40 -5.00 19.49
C GLU A 155 19.99 -4.62 20.02
N ASN A 156 19.61 -3.35 19.91
CA ASN A 156 18.30 -2.84 20.35
C ASN A 156 17.30 -2.62 19.21
N GLU A 157 17.67 -2.94 17.97
CA GLU A 157 16.80 -2.80 16.82
C GLU A 157 15.88 -4.01 16.64
N SER A 158 14.69 -3.76 16.09
CA SER A 158 13.69 -4.81 15.88
C SER A 158 13.81 -5.42 14.50
N VAL A 159 13.87 -6.75 14.44
CA VAL A 159 13.80 -7.54 13.19
C VAL A 159 12.37 -7.69 12.64
N MET A 160 11.37 -7.25 13.41
CA MET A 160 9.97 -7.21 13.00
C MET A 160 9.48 -5.76 12.96
N ILE A 161 8.46 -5.49 12.15
CA ILE A 161 7.78 -4.19 12.19
C ILE A 161 7.26 -3.89 13.60
N GLN A 162 7.56 -2.70 14.10
CA GLN A 162 7.02 -2.16 15.33
C GLN A 162 6.43 -0.77 15.10
N LEU A 163 5.49 -0.36 15.95
CA LEU A 163 5.08 1.04 16.00
C LEU A 163 6.24 1.92 16.46
N LEU A 164 6.35 3.11 15.88
CA LEU A 164 7.17 4.19 16.43
C LEU A 164 6.67 4.56 17.83
N ASP A 165 7.54 5.14 18.66
CA ASP A 165 7.16 5.59 20.00
C ASP A 165 6.07 6.68 19.96
N SER A 166 6.09 7.48 18.90
CA SER A 166 5.05 8.46 18.58
C SER A 166 3.74 7.85 18.04
N GLN A 167 3.72 6.55 17.75
CA GLN A 167 2.59 5.77 17.20
C GLN A 167 2.00 6.31 15.88
N ASP A 168 2.71 7.20 15.19
CA ASP A 168 2.31 7.82 13.92
C ASP A 168 2.99 7.16 12.70
N GLY A 169 3.59 6.00 12.91
CA GLY A 169 4.27 5.23 11.88
C GLY A 169 4.80 3.92 12.43
N VAL A 170 5.58 3.26 11.58
CA VAL A 170 6.27 2.01 11.89
C VAL A 170 7.78 2.14 11.71
N LYS A 171 8.52 1.23 12.36
CA LYS A 171 9.96 1.04 12.18
C LYS A 171 10.32 -0.43 12.15
N VAL A 172 11.42 -0.74 11.48
CA VAL A 172 12.08 -2.05 11.46
C VAL A 172 13.56 -1.78 11.16
N ALA A 173 14.47 -2.41 11.91
CA ALA A 173 15.87 -2.00 11.95
C ALA A 173 16.00 -0.47 12.19
N GLY A 174 16.89 0.19 11.45
CA GLY A 174 17.05 1.65 11.40
C GLY A 174 16.04 2.38 10.50
N GLU A 175 15.15 1.67 9.80
CA GLU A 175 14.22 2.28 8.85
C GLU A 175 12.88 2.64 9.50
N SER A 176 12.28 3.74 9.04
CA SER A 176 10.98 4.20 9.55
C SER A 176 10.06 4.73 8.45
N LEU A 177 8.74 4.53 8.63
CA LEU A 177 7.71 4.95 7.69
C LEU A 177 6.51 5.52 8.44
N LYS A 178 6.20 6.79 8.17
CA LYS A 178 5.03 7.48 8.76
C LYS A 178 3.73 7.04 8.08
N PHE A 179 2.68 6.83 8.87
CA PHE A 179 1.35 6.47 8.35
C PHE A 179 0.76 7.55 7.44
N SER A 180 0.99 8.83 7.76
CA SER A 180 0.52 9.95 6.94
C SER A 180 1.15 9.94 5.54
N ARG A 181 2.43 9.59 5.43
CA ARG A 181 3.14 9.48 4.15
C ARG A 181 2.64 8.29 3.34
N LEU A 182 2.50 7.12 3.97
CA LEU A 182 1.95 5.92 3.34
C LEU A 182 0.50 6.12 2.87
N GLY A 183 -0.36 6.68 3.71
CA GLY A 183 -1.75 6.98 3.37
C GLY A 183 -1.88 8.00 2.23
N THR A 184 -1.03 9.05 2.23
CA THR A 184 -0.97 10.00 1.12
C THR A 184 -0.54 9.31 -0.18
N LEU A 185 0.48 8.45 -0.13
CA LEU A 185 0.94 7.69 -1.29
C LEU A 185 -0.16 6.78 -1.84
N LEU A 186 -0.85 6.02 -0.99
CA LEU A 186 -1.95 5.14 -1.37
C LEU A 186 -3.08 5.91 -2.05
N ARG A 187 -3.46 7.09 -1.54
CA ARG A 187 -4.43 7.99 -2.19
C ARG A 187 -4.00 8.38 -3.60
N ARG A 188 -2.75 8.78 -3.79
CA ARG A 188 -2.23 9.17 -5.12
C ARG A 188 -2.20 7.99 -6.08
N LEU A 189 -1.85 6.80 -5.59
CA LEU A 189 -1.88 5.57 -6.37
C LEU A 189 -3.30 5.16 -6.74
N HIS A 190 -4.27 5.39 -5.85
CA HIS A 190 -5.71 5.18 -6.08
C HIS A 190 -6.27 6.15 -7.12
N GLU A 191 -5.95 7.44 -7.04
CA GLU A 191 -6.33 8.42 -8.07
C GLU A 191 -5.83 7.98 -9.46
N LEU A 192 -4.59 7.49 -9.54
CA LEU A 192 -4.06 6.93 -10.78
C LEU A 192 -4.75 5.63 -11.20
N SER A 193 -5.06 4.73 -10.27
CA SER A 193 -5.72 3.46 -10.61
C SER A 193 -7.13 3.68 -11.11
N LYS A 194 -7.84 4.68 -10.60
CA LYS A 194 -9.15 5.11 -11.11
C LYS A 194 -9.05 5.55 -12.56
N ASN A 195 -8.14 6.49 -12.85
CA ASN A 195 -7.89 6.93 -14.23
C ASN A 195 -7.52 5.76 -15.14
N MET A 196 -6.70 4.82 -14.66
CA MET A 196 -6.37 3.61 -15.42
C MET A 196 -7.57 2.69 -15.62
N ALA A 197 -8.42 2.49 -14.61
CA ALA A 197 -9.59 1.61 -14.74
C ALA A 197 -10.61 2.17 -15.72
N GLU A 198 -10.78 3.50 -15.72
CA GLU A 198 -11.70 4.22 -16.61
C GLU A 198 -11.12 4.48 -18.01
N TRP A 199 -9.81 4.36 -18.20
CA TRP A 199 -9.13 4.68 -19.46
C TRP A 199 -9.75 3.99 -20.67
N SER A 200 -9.86 4.76 -21.75
CA SER A 200 -10.19 4.29 -23.10
C SER A 200 -9.40 5.07 -24.16
N ALA A 201 -9.10 4.43 -25.30
CA ALA A 201 -8.40 5.10 -26.39
C ALA A 201 -9.16 6.36 -26.90
N GLU A 202 -10.49 6.30 -26.96
CA GLU A 202 -11.35 7.41 -27.37
C GLU A 202 -11.33 8.61 -26.39
N SER A 203 -11.04 8.36 -25.11
CA SER A 203 -10.90 9.44 -24.11
C SER A 203 -9.58 10.20 -24.23
N SER A 204 -8.56 9.61 -24.86
CA SER A 204 -7.23 10.22 -25.03
C SER A 204 -7.18 11.20 -26.22
N GLU A 205 -7.94 10.93 -27.29
CA GLU A 205 -8.02 11.81 -28.47
C GLU A 205 -8.72 13.15 -28.17
N LYS A 206 -9.67 13.18 -27.23
CA LYS A 206 -10.43 14.39 -26.87
C LYS A 206 -9.68 15.36 -25.95
N SER A 207 -8.63 14.93 -25.23
CA SER A 207 -7.81 15.83 -24.40
C SER A 207 -6.70 16.55 -25.18
N SER A 208 -6.47 16.17 -26.44
CA SER A 208 -5.43 16.72 -27.31
C SER A 208 -5.94 17.76 -28.32
N ALA A 209 -7.24 18.07 -28.28
CA ALA A 209 -7.91 19.08 -29.11
C ALA A 209 -8.37 20.26 -28.25
#